data_AF-A0A956Y1P3-F1
#
_entry.id   AF-A0A956Y1P3-F1
#
_cell.length_a   1.000
_cell.length_b   1.000
_cell.length_c   1.000
_cell.angle_alpha   90.00
_cell.angle_beta   90.00
_cell.angle_gamma   90.00
#
_symmetry.space_group_name_H-M   'P 1'
#
loop_
_entity.id
_entity.type
_entity.pdbx_description
1 polymer ?
#
loop_
_entity_poly.entity_id
_entity_poly.type
_entity_poly.pdbx_seq_one_letter_code
_entity_poly.pdbx_strand_id
1 'polypeptide(L)'
;DVIAERMARGGRLFYVGAGTSGRLGVLDAVECVPTFSTEPEQVQGLIAGGERAFVRAVEGAEDSREQGKVDLKARDLSADDAVVGIAASGRTPYVLGALDYAREVGAAVISIACNVPSAVLDAADYPIPLPVGPEVLTGSTRLKAGTAQKLALNMLSTATMVRLGKVYGNLMVDVKVTNEKLVHRARRILMQLTGVEEAEAIRLLAASDQHVKTAAVMYHRGVDADVARDLLAENQGSLRAVIGDVFSKETPPLNLLPMMGGDFGPLQNVCSL
;
A
#
# COMPACT_ATOMS: atom_id res chain seq x y z
N ASP A 1 -10.19 -4.00 -3.36
CA ASP A 1 -10.62 -5.40 -3.62
C ASP A 1 -9.96 -5.95 -4.86
N VAL A 2 -10.26 -5.44 -6.06
CA VAL A 2 -9.64 -5.93 -7.32
C VAL A 2 -8.10 -5.99 -7.28
N ILE A 3 -7.43 -4.99 -6.70
CA ILE A 3 -5.97 -4.97 -6.55
C ILE A 3 -5.49 -6.13 -5.67
N ALA A 4 -6.14 -6.36 -4.53
CA ALA A 4 -5.78 -7.45 -3.62
C ALA A 4 -6.02 -8.83 -4.26
N GLU A 5 -7.12 -9.00 -4.99
CA GLU A 5 -7.43 -10.25 -5.70
C GLU A 5 -6.44 -10.56 -6.83
N ARG A 6 -5.94 -9.53 -7.52
CA ARG A 6 -4.89 -9.61 -8.54
C ARG A 6 -3.55 -10.01 -7.90
N MET A 7 -3.14 -9.31 -6.84
CA MET A 7 -1.91 -9.61 -6.12
C MET A 7 -1.91 -10.96 -5.40
N ALA A 8 -3.06 -11.42 -4.89
CA ALA A 8 -3.19 -12.74 -4.27
C ALA A 8 -2.93 -13.90 -5.26
N ARG A 9 -3.08 -13.65 -6.57
CA ARG A 9 -2.75 -14.60 -7.65
C ARG A 9 -1.29 -14.50 -8.13
N GLY A 10 -0.47 -13.69 -7.46
CA GLY A 10 0.92 -13.43 -7.84
C GLY A 10 1.10 -12.22 -8.77
N GLY A 11 0.03 -11.49 -9.07
CA GLY A 11 0.11 -10.23 -9.81
C GLY A 11 0.76 -9.10 -9.01
N ARG A 12 1.01 -7.98 -9.69
CA ARG A 12 1.68 -6.78 -9.17
C ARG A 12 0.79 -5.55 -9.31
N LEU A 13 1.09 -4.52 -8.53
CA LEU A 13 0.46 -3.20 -8.60
C LEU A 13 1.40 -2.20 -9.28
N PHE A 14 0.96 -1.59 -10.37
CA PHE A 14 1.67 -0.54 -11.07
C PHE A 14 0.96 0.81 -10.91
N TYR A 15 1.67 1.81 -10.42
CA TYR A 15 1.28 3.21 -10.50
C TYR A 15 1.90 3.85 -11.73
N VAL A 16 1.12 4.55 -12.54
CA VAL A 16 1.63 5.20 -13.77
C VAL A 16 1.21 6.66 -13.79
N GLY A 17 2.18 7.57 -13.91
CA GLY A 17 1.90 9.01 -13.93
C GLY A 17 3.04 9.85 -14.49
N ALA A 18 2.79 11.14 -14.66
CA ALA A 18 3.80 12.12 -15.00
C ALA A 18 3.99 13.15 -13.88
N GLY A 19 5.14 13.84 -13.87
CA GLY A 19 5.40 14.93 -12.93
C GLY A 19 5.12 14.54 -11.48
N THR A 20 4.36 15.38 -10.76
CA THR A 20 4.02 15.11 -9.35
C THR A 20 3.22 13.83 -9.17
N SER A 21 2.26 13.52 -10.06
CA SER A 21 1.46 12.30 -9.97
C SER A 21 2.32 11.04 -10.08
N GLY A 22 3.27 11.01 -11.02
CA GLY A 22 4.24 9.91 -11.14
C GLY A 22 5.15 9.79 -9.91
N ARG A 23 5.64 10.91 -9.37
CA ARG A 23 6.47 10.91 -8.15
C ARG A 23 5.72 10.37 -6.93
N LEU A 24 4.44 10.70 -6.78
CA LEU A 24 3.62 10.18 -5.69
C LEU A 24 3.37 8.67 -5.82
N GLY A 25 3.19 8.17 -7.05
CA GLY A 25 3.12 6.72 -7.32
C GLY A 25 4.42 6.01 -6.94
N VAL A 26 5.58 6.57 -7.31
CA VAL A 26 6.89 6.05 -6.89
C VAL A 26 7.04 6.09 -5.37
N LEU A 27 6.65 7.19 -4.71
CA LEU A 27 6.74 7.34 -3.26
C LEU A 27 5.94 6.26 -2.51
N ASP A 28 4.68 6.04 -2.89
CA ASP A 28 3.84 5.02 -2.24
C ASP A 28 4.40 3.60 -2.47
N ALA A 29 4.89 3.32 -3.69
CA ALA A 29 5.51 2.04 -4.02
C ALA A 29 6.75 1.73 -3.17
N VAL A 30 7.68 2.68 -3.02
CA VAL A 30 8.91 2.46 -2.23
C VAL A 30 8.62 2.33 -0.73
N GLU A 31 7.54 2.94 -0.24
CA GLU A 31 7.10 2.80 1.15
C GLU A 31 6.51 1.41 1.43
N CYS A 32 6.02 0.68 0.43
CA CYS A 32 5.47 -0.67 0.63
C CYS A 32 6.51 -1.68 1.13
N VAL A 33 7.78 -1.56 0.70
CA VAL A 33 8.87 -2.48 1.09
C VAL A 33 9.14 -2.44 2.60
N PRO A 34 9.49 -1.28 3.22
CA PRO A 34 9.74 -1.23 4.66
C PRO A 34 8.48 -1.33 5.52
N THR A 35 7.29 -1.12 4.94
CA THR A 35 6.00 -1.10 5.65
C THR A 35 5.32 -2.46 5.66
N PHE A 36 5.36 -3.21 4.57
CA PHE A 36 4.62 -4.48 4.44
C PHE A 36 5.52 -5.65 4.06
N SER A 37 6.84 -5.42 4.05
CA SER A 37 7.86 -6.39 3.64
C SER A 37 7.54 -7.01 2.29
N THR A 38 7.07 -6.18 1.36
CA THR A 38 6.87 -6.58 -0.02
C THR A 38 8.22 -6.63 -0.73
N GLU A 39 8.35 -7.51 -1.71
CA GLU A 39 9.44 -7.38 -2.68
C GLU A 39 9.20 -6.13 -3.55
N PRO A 40 10.27 -5.42 -3.99
CA PRO A 40 10.16 -4.19 -4.77
C PRO A 40 9.30 -4.34 -6.05
N GLU A 41 9.23 -5.54 -6.61
CA GLU A 41 8.50 -5.84 -7.83
C GLU A 41 6.99 -5.93 -7.61
N GLN A 42 6.51 -6.13 -6.37
CA GLN A 42 5.09 -6.30 -6.07
C GLN A 42 4.30 -4.99 -6.20
N VAL A 43 4.92 -3.86 -5.90
CA VAL A 43 4.33 -2.52 -6.05
C VAL A 43 5.36 -1.60 -6.69
N GLN A 44 5.05 -1.08 -7.88
CA GLN A 44 6.00 -0.33 -8.69
C GLN A 44 5.41 1.01 -9.15
N GLY A 45 6.21 2.07 -9.08
CA GLY A 45 5.88 3.37 -9.68
C GLY A 45 6.60 3.57 -11.00
N LEU A 46 5.84 3.90 -12.05
CA LEU A 46 6.31 4.31 -13.37
C LEU A 46 6.05 5.80 -13.57
N ILE A 47 7.11 6.53 -13.91
CA ILE A 47 7.07 7.96 -14.12
C ILE A 47 7.48 8.30 -15.55
N ALA A 48 6.68 9.10 -16.24
CA ALA A 48 7.01 9.61 -17.57
C ALA A 48 8.39 10.29 -17.56
N GLY A 49 9.29 9.87 -18.46
CA GLY A 49 10.68 10.33 -18.50
C GLY A 49 11.67 9.48 -17.68
N GLY A 50 11.20 8.39 -17.06
CA GLY A 50 12.02 7.40 -16.36
C GLY A 50 12.58 7.91 -15.03
N GLU A 51 13.54 7.18 -14.45
CA GLU A 51 14.07 7.45 -13.10
C GLU A 51 14.58 8.89 -12.91
N ARG A 52 15.19 9.48 -13.94
CA ARG A 52 15.66 10.88 -13.90
C ARG A 52 14.52 11.88 -13.65
N ALA A 53 13.29 11.56 -14.10
CA ALA A 53 12.10 12.37 -13.89
C ALA A 53 11.75 12.54 -12.41
N PHE A 54 12.19 11.61 -11.55
CA PHE A 54 11.97 11.68 -10.11
C PHE A 54 12.64 12.92 -9.51
N VAL A 55 13.93 13.15 -9.85
CA VAL A 55 14.74 14.25 -9.29
C VAL A 55 14.68 15.53 -10.12
N ARG A 56 14.43 15.45 -11.43
CA ARG A 56 14.38 16.61 -12.33
C ARG A 56 13.24 16.45 -13.32
N ALA A 57 12.47 17.50 -13.58
CA ALA A 57 11.42 17.43 -14.60
C ALA A 57 12.02 17.14 -15.98
N VAL A 58 11.35 16.27 -16.75
CA VAL A 58 11.68 15.99 -18.15
C VAL A 58 10.57 16.60 -18.99
N GLU A 59 10.91 17.65 -19.74
CA GLU A 59 9.96 18.38 -20.57
C GLU A 59 9.40 17.49 -21.69
N GLY A 60 8.09 17.58 -21.94
CA GLY A 60 7.39 16.81 -22.99
C GLY A 60 7.21 15.31 -22.72
N ALA A 61 7.75 14.76 -21.63
CA ALA A 61 7.63 13.33 -21.35
C ALA A 61 6.17 12.88 -21.15
N GLU A 62 5.32 13.78 -20.63
CA GLU A 62 3.91 13.49 -20.36
C GLU A 62 3.03 13.41 -21.62
N ASP A 63 3.51 13.97 -22.74
CA ASP A 63 2.78 14.06 -24.00
C ASP A 63 2.93 12.80 -24.88
N SER A 64 3.84 11.88 -24.52
CA SER A 64 4.05 10.64 -25.26
C SER A 64 3.06 9.55 -24.84
N ARG A 65 1.99 9.37 -25.61
CA ARG A 65 1.02 8.27 -25.41
C ARG A 65 1.68 6.89 -25.52
N GLU A 66 2.55 6.70 -26.50
CA GLU A 66 3.23 5.41 -26.72
C GLU A 66 4.17 5.02 -25.57
N GLN A 67 4.80 5.98 -24.91
CA GLN A 67 5.79 5.68 -23.87
C GLN A 67 5.18 4.94 -22.67
N GLY A 68 3.92 5.23 -22.30
CA GLY A 68 3.24 4.52 -21.21
C GLY A 68 3.08 3.02 -21.48
N LYS A 69 2.77 2.67 -22.74
CA LYS A 69 2.72 1.29 -23.22
C LYS A 69 4.10 0.64 -23.22
N VAL A 70 5.12 1.35 -23.69
CA VAL A 70 6.51 0.85 -23.71
C VAL A 70 7.02 0.54 -22.31
N ASP A 71 6.77 1.42 -21.35
CA ASP A 71 7.24 1.24 -19.96
C ASP A 71 6.57 0.03 -19.29
N LEU A 72 5.26 -0.18 -19.51
CA LEU A 72 4.55 -1.36 -19.00
C LEU A 72 4.98 -2.64 -19.71
N LYS A 73 5.24 -2.60 -21.02
CA LYS A 73 5.82 -3.74 -21.77
C LYS A 73 7.17 -4.15 -21.21
N ALA A 74 8.03 -3.19 -20.88
CA ALA A 74 9.34 -3.46 -20.30
C ALA A 74 9.28 -4.10 -18.90
N ARG A 75 8.10 -4.15 -18.27
CA ARG A 75 7.86 -4.83 -17.00
C ARG A 75 7.08 -6.14 -17.16
N ASP A 76 6.91 -6.61 -18.40
CA ASP A 76 6.16 -7.82 -18.70
C ASP A 76 4.77 -7.80 -18.04
N LEU A 77 4.03 -6.71 -18.24
CA LEU A 77 2.66 -6.58 -17.72
C LEU A 77 1.80 -7.78 -18.16
N SER A 78 1.03 -8.33 -17.23
CA SER A 78 0.18 -9.49 -17.39
C SER A 78 -1.26 -9.22 -16.98
N ALA A 79 -2.18 -10.13 -17.33
CA ALA A 79 -3.58 -10.02 -16.95
C ALA A 79 -3.81 -10.12 -15.43
N ASP A 80 -2.88 -10.71 -14.68
CA ASP A 80 -2.98 -10.78 -13.22
C ASP A 80 -2.54 -9.51 -12.52
N ASP A 81 -1.95 -8.55 -13.25
CA ASP A 81 -1.54 -7.26 -12.69
C ASP A 81 -2.70 -6.26 -12.57
N ALA A 82 -2.49 -5.21 -11.76
CA ALA A 82 -3.35 -4.04 -11.67
C ALA A 82 -2.56 -2.77 -12.01
N VAL A 83 -3.14 -1.90 -12.83
CA VAL A 83 -2.55 -0.62 -13.25
C VAL A 83 -3.42 0.53 -12.79
N VAL A 84 -2.83 1.48 -12.06
CA VAL A 84 -3.47 2.70 -11.56
C VAL A 84 -2.86 3.89 -12.29
N GLY A 85 -3.64 4.50 -13.19
CA GLY A 85 -3.26 5.71 -13.92
C GLY A 85 -3.55 6.98 -13.13
N ILE A 86 -2.56 7.84 -12.92
CA ILE A 86 -2.67 9.01 -12.05
C ILE A 86 -2.43 10.29 -12.87
N ALA A 87 -3.47 11.10 -13.04
CA ALA A 87 -3.37 12.37 -13.74
C ALA A 87 -4.33 13.40 -13.15
N ALA A 88 -3.80 14.41 -12.44
CA ALA A 88 -4.64 15.47 -11.86
C ALA A 88 -5.50 16.17 -12.92
N SER A 89 -4.90 16.44 -14.09
CA SER A 89 -5.55 17.08 -15.24
C SER A 89 -6.65 16.21 -15.87
N GLY A 90 -6.60 14.90 -15.66
CA GLY A 90 -7.52 13.93 -16.23
C GLY A 90 -7.35 13.64 -17.72
N ARG A 91 -6.27 14.11 -18.37
CA ARG A 91 -6.08 14.02 -19.83
C ARG A 91 -4.65 13.74 -20.29
N THR A 92 -3.75 13.38 -19.39
CA THR A 92 -2.32 13.20 -19.69
C THR A 92 -2.10 12.04 -20.68
N PRO A 93 -1.54 12.28 -21.89
CA PRO A 93 -1.39 11.26 -22.92
C PRO A 93 -0.59 10.02 -22.49
N TYR A 94 0.52 10.18 -21.78
CA TYR A 94 1.31 9.07 -21.24
C TYR A 94 0.47 8.10 -20.39
N VAL A 95 -0.40 8.65 -19.53
CA VAL A 95 -1.27 7.86 -18.68
C VAL A 95 -2.34 7.15 -19.50
N LEU A 96 -2.96 7.83 -20.46
CA LEU A 96 -3.97 7.22 -21.34
C LEU A 96 -3.40 6.02 -22.11
N GLY A 97 -2.22 6.16 -22.71
CA GLY A 97 -1.60 5.05 -23.46
C GLY A 97 -1.21 3.87 -22.57
N ALA A 98 -0.82 4.12 -21.32
CA ALA A 98 -0.59 3.07 -20.34
C ALA A 98 -1.88 2.31 -19.99
N LEU A 99 -2.98 3.03 -19.76
CA LEU A 99 -4.29 2.42 -19.44
C LEU A 99 -4.88 1.65 -20.63
N ASP A 100 -4.73 2.17 -21.85
CA ASP A 100 -5.13 1.47 -23.07
C ASP A 100 -4.40 0.13 -23.20
N TYR A 101 -3.07 0.12 -23.01
CA TYR A 101 -2.29 -1.11 -23.06
C TYR A 101 -2.63 -2.08 -21.92
N ALA A 102 -2.83 -1.59 -20.70
CA ALA A 102 -3.24 -2.42 -19.58
C ALA A 102 -4.57 -3.15 -19.87
N ARG A 103 -5.51 -2.46 -20.50
CA ARG A 103 -6.77 -3.06 -20.97
C ARG A 103 -6.54 -4.09 -22.07
N GLU A 104 -5.70 -3.79 -23.07
CA GLU A 104 -5.35 -4.75 -24.14
C GLU A 104 -4.80 -6.07 -23.56
N VAL A 105 -4.01 -6.01 -22.50
CA VAL A 105 -3.41 -7.17 -21.82
C VAL A 105 -4.42 -7.89 -20.90
N GLY A 106 -5.51 -7.24 -20.50
CA GLY A 106 -6.50 -7.78 -19.56
C GLY A 106 -6.15 -7.56 -18.08
N ALA A 107 -5.21 -6.66 -17.79
CA ALA A 107 -4.91 -6.21 -16.44
C ALA A 107 -6.11 -5.41 -15.87
N ALA A 108 -6.21 -5.31 -14.54
CA ALA A 108 -7.21 -4.43 -13.94
C ALA A 108 -6.83 -2.96 -14.16
N VAL A 109 -7.75 -2.15 -14.69
CA VAL A 109 -7.48 -0.74 -15.02
C VAL A 109 -8.22 0.19 -14.05
N ILE A 110 -7.45 0.89 -13.23
CA ILE A 110 -7.91 1.87 -12.24
C ILE A 110 -7.39 3.25 -12.65
N SER A 111 -8.13 4.32 -12.36
CA SER A 111 -7.64 5.68 -12.59
C SER A 111 -7.94 6.64 -11.46
N ILE A 112 -7.09 7.66 -11.29
CA ILE A 112 -7.25 8.76 -10.35
C ILE A 112 -7.10 10.08 -11.10
N ALA A 113 -8.13 10.92 -11.04
CA ALA A 113 -8.11 12.28 -11.60
C ALA A 113 -8.84 13.28 -10.71
N CYS A 114 -8.45 14.55 -10.78
CA CYS A 114 -9.06 15.63 -10.00
C CYS A 114 -10.03 16.48 -10.81
N ASN A 115 -9.84 16.54 -12.13
CA ASN A 115 -10.80 17.16 -13.04
C ASN A 115 -11.88 16.16 -13.43
N VAL A 116 -13.13 16.64 -13.45
CA VAL A 116 -14.29 15.90 -13.95
C VAL A 116 -15.05 16.84 -14.89
N PRO A 117 -15.40 16.42 -16.13
CA PRO A 117 -15.12 15.12 -16.74
C PRO A 117 -13.64 14.91 -17.08
N SER A 118 -13.23 13.65 -17.27
CA SER A 118 -11.83 13.28 -17.53
C SER A 118 -11.73 12.03 -18.42
N ALA A 119 -10.95 12.15 -19.51
CA ALA A 119 -10.63 11.03 -20.39
C ALA A 119 -9.93 9.88 -19.65
N VAL A 120 -9.10 10.18 -18.65
CA VAL A 120 -8.42 9.19 -17.79
C VAL A 120 -9.42 8.42 -16.91
N LEU A 121 -10.47 9.08 -16.41
CA LEU A 121 -11.55 8.39 -15.68
C LEU A 121 -12.37 7.51 -16.63
N ASP A 122 -12.75 8.04 -17.79
CA ASP A 122 -13.53 7.31 -18.80
C ASP A 122 -12.79 6.08 -19.36
N ALA A 123 -11.45 6.13 -19.37
CA ALA A 123 -10.59 5.06 -19.83
C ALA A 123 -10.32 3.97 -18.79
N ALA A 124 -10.96 3.97 -17.60
CA ALA A 124 -10.72 2.97 -16.55
C ALA A 124 -11.97 2.15 -16.21
N ASP A 125 -11.75 0.92 -15.77
CA ASP A 125 -12.84 0.06 -15.28
C ASP A 125 -13.28 0.50 -13.87
N TYR A 126 -12.33 1.02 -13.09
CA TYR A 126 -12.54 1.54 -11.74
C TYR A 126 -12.04 3.00 -11.63
N PRO A 127 -12.87 3.99 -12.01
CA PRO A 127 -12.51 5.41 -11.90
C PRO A 127 -12.61 5.93 -10.46
N ILE A 128 -11.61 6.69 -10.02
CA ILE A 128 -11.57 7.37 -8.71
C ILE A 128 -11.51 8.89 -8.94
N PRO A 129 -12.67 9.58 -9.03
CA PRO A 129 -12.72 11.03 -9.12
C PRO A 129 -12.41 11.69 -7.77
N LEU A 130 -11.49 12.66 -7.76
CA LEU A 130 -11.11 13.44 -6.57
C LEU A 130 -11.26 14.96 -6.82
N PRO A 131 -12.50 15.48 -6.92
CA PRO A 131 -12.74 16.91 -7.22
C PRO A 131 -12.33 17.79 -6.03
N VAL A 132 -11.10 18.32 -6.08
CA VAL A 132 -10.54 19.21 -5.03
C VAL A 132 -10.82 20.70 -5.26
N GLY A 133 -11.43 21.06 -6.38
CA GLY A 133 -11.68 22.43 -6.82
C GLY A 133 -10.41 23.19 -7.24
N PRO A 134 -10.53 24.49 -7.60
CA PRO A 134 -9.40 25.30 -8.09
C PRO A 134 -8.26 25.40 -7.08
N GLU A 135 -7.02 25.34 -7.56
CA GLU A 135 -5.84 25.49 -6.71
C GLU A 135 -5.63 26.95 -6.27
N VAL A 136 -5.01 27.15 -5.10
CA VAL A 136 -4.70 28.51 -4.60
C VAL A 136 -3.75 29.27 -5.53
N LEU A 137 -2.82 28.55 -6.16
CA LEU A 137 -2.05 29.01 -7.30
C LEU A 137 -2.60 28.32 -8.55
N THR A 138 -3.21 29.09 -9.46
CA THR A 138 -3.88 28.58 -10.66
C THR A 138 -3.00 27.58 -11.41
N GLY A 139 -3.52 26.37 -11.61
CA GLY A 139 -2.84 25.29 -12.33
C GLY A 139 -1.78 24.52 -11.53
N SER A 140 -1.45 24.93 -10.29
CA SER A 140 -0.45 24.25 -9.47
C SER A 140 -1.02 23.01 -8.77
N THR A 141 -1.33 21.98 -9.57
CA THR A 141 -1.93 20.71 -9.10
C THR A 141 -1.04 19.90 -8.17
N ARG A 142 0.22 20.30 -7.97
CA ARG A 142 1.09 19.71 -6.94
C ARG A 142 0.59 19.97 -5.50
N LEU A 143 -0.41 20.84 -5.33
CA LEU A 143 -0.96 21.24 -4.03
C LEU A 143 -2.13 20.33 -3.63
N LYS A 144 -3.40 20.77 -3.73
CA LYS A 144 -4.54 19.98 -3.25
C LYS A 144 -4.70 18.68 -4.01
N ALA A 145 -4.56 18.72 -5.34
CA ALA A 145 -4.68 17.53 -6.17
C ALA A 145 -3.58 16.50 -5.83
N GLY A 146 -2.33 16.94 -5.68
CA GLY A 146 -1.23 16.09 -5.22
C GLY A 146 -1.48 15.48 -3.83
N THR A 147 -1.96 16.27 -2.87
CA THR A 147 -2.31 15.77 -1.53
C THR A 147 -3.43 14.73 -1.60
N ALA A 148 -4.49 14.99 -2.36
CA ALA A 148 -5.60 14.04 -2.52
C ALA A 148 -5.13 12.73 -3.18
N GLN A 149 -4.28 12.83 -4.20
CA GLN A 149 -3.65 11.67 -4.83
C GLN A 149 -2.83 10.86 -3.82
N LYS A 150 -1.99 11.50 -3.00
CA LYS A 150 -1.21 10.81 -1.95
C LYS A 150 -2.12 10.02 -1.01
N LEU A 151 -3.19 10.65 -0.53
CA LEU A 151 -4.13 10.00 0.40
C LEU A 151 -4.81 8.79 -0.27
N ALA A 152 -5.24 8.93 -1.53
CA ALA A 152 -5.82 7.83 -2.28
C ALA A 152 -4.84 6.67 -2.47
N LEU A 153 -3.58 6.96 -2.84
CA LEU A 153 -2.54 5.93 -3.00
C LEU A 153 -2.27 5.19 -1.70
N ASN A 154 -2.11 5.92 -0.59
CA ASN A 154 -1.91 5.32 0.72
C ASN A 154 -3.10 4.45 1.14
N MET A 155 -4.33 4.85 0.79
CA MET A 155 -5.51 4.00 1.01
C MET A 155 -5.46 2.73 0.16
N LEU A 156 -5.12 2.84 -1.12
CA LEU A 156 -5.04 1.69 -2.03
C LEU A 156 -4.00 0.67 -1.58
N SER A 157 -2.76 1.10 -1.31
CA SER A 157 -1.68 0.22 -0.87
C SER A 157 -1.98 -0.38 0.50
N THR A 158 -2.35 0.44 1.48
CA THR A 158 -2.62 -0.04 2.86
C THR A 158 -3.79 -1.00 2.89
N ALA A 159 -4.93 -0.67 2.26
CA ALA A 159 -6.09 -1.56 2.25
C ALA A 159 -5.79 -2.87 1.51
N THR A 160 -5.01 -2.82 0.43
CA THR A 160 -4.55 -4.02 -0.28
C THR A 160 -3.72 -4.91 0.64
N MET A 161 -2.74 -4.35 1.34
CA MET A 161 -1.85 -5.12 2.21
C MET A 161 -2.57 -5.67 3.45
N VAL A 162 -3.57 -4.96 3.97
CA VAL A 162 -4.48 -5.49 5.00
C VAL A 162 -5.23 -6.72 4.47
N ARG A 163 -5.78 -6.65 3.24
CA ARG A 163 -6.50 -7.77 2.62
C ARG A 163 -5.59 -8.96 2.32
N LEU A 164 -4.30 -8.72 2.08
CA LEU A 164 -3.27 -9.75 1.89
C LEU A 164 -2.67 -10.28 3.20
N GLY A 165 -3.24 -9.95 4.36
CA GLY A 165 -2.80 -10.50 5.65
C GLY A 165 -1.45 -9.98 6.16
N LYS A 166 -0.99 -8.83 5.65
CA LYS A 166 0.24 -8.16 6.13
C LYS A 166 0.04 -7.41 7.46
N VAL A 167 -1.22 -7.23 7.87
CA VAL A 167 -1.64 -6.47 9.06
C VAL A 167 -2.57 -7.34 9.91
N TYR A 168 -2.44 -7.23 11.23
CA TYR A 168 -3.31 -7.87 12.21
C TYR A 168 -3.84 -6.83 13.21
N GLY A 169 -5.16 -6.64 13.28
CA GLY A 169 -5.73 -5.47 13.95
C GLY A 169 -5.23 -4.18 13.30
N ASN A 170 -4.47 -3.38 14.05
CA ASN A 170 -3.75 -2.20 13.57
C ASN A 170 -2.22 -2.40 13.58
N LEU A 171 -1.73 -3.62 13.81
CA LEU A 171 -0.32 -3.94 13.90
C LEU A 171 0.20 -4.43 12.55
N MET A 172 1.26 -3.80 12.09
CA MET A 172 2.06 -4.24 10.95
C MET A 172 2.84 -5.49 11.38
N VAL A 173 2.32 -6.68 11.12
CA VAL A 173 2.88 -7.94 11.64
C VAL A 173 3.88 -8.59 10.69
N ASP A 174 3.93 -8.14 9.44
CA ASP A 174 4.88 -8.63 8.44
C ASP A 174 6.04 -7.64 8.28
N VAL A 175 6.84 -7.47 9.35
CA VAL A 175 7.97 -6.52 9.41
C VAL A 175 9.28 -7.25 9.14
N LYS A 176 10.05 -6.77 8.15
CA LYS A 176 11.41 -7.23 7.85
C LYS A 176 12.39 -6.51 8.75
N VAL A 177 13.02 -7.24 9.66
CA VAL A 177 13.96 -6.68 10.64
C VAL A 177 15.31 -6.37 9.97
N THR A 178 15.46 -5.18 9.38
CA THR A 178 16.69 -4.75 8.66
C THR A 178 17.56 -3.75 9.41
N ASN A 179 17.08 -3.23 10.54
CA ASN A 179 17.79 -2.25 11.37
C ASN A 179 17.29 -2.33 12.82
N GLU A 180 18.04 -1.72 13.75
CA GLU A 180 17.74 -1.74 15.19
C GLU A 180 16.33 -1.23 15.52
N LYS A 181 15.87 -0.15 14.86
CA LYS A 181 14.50 0.36 15.05
C LYS A 181 13.45 -0.70 14.73
N LEU A 182 13.66 -1.48 13.66
CA LEU A 182 12.75 -2.56 13.27
C LEU A 182 12.84 -3.78 14.21
N VAL A 183 14.01 -4.04 14.83
CA VAL A 183 14.14 -5.05 15.91
C VAL A 183 13.25 -4.66 17.10
N HIS A 184 13.37 -3.42 17.57
CA HIS A 184 12.55 -2.92 18.68
C HIS A 184 11.06 -2.94 18.35
N ARG A 185 10.70 -2.57 17.11
CA ARG A 185 9.32 -2.61 16.64
C ARG A 185 8.78 -4.05 16.63
N ALA A 186 9.52 -5.01 16.08
CA ALA A 186 9.13 -6.42 16.04
C ALA A 186 8.89 -6.99 17.45
N ARG A 187 9.79 -6.69 18.39
CA ARG A 187 9.66 -7.06 19.81
C ARG A 187 8.38 -6.51 20.41
N ARG A 188 8.13 -5.20 20.26
CA ARG A 188 6.93 -4.56 20.80
C ARG A 188 5.64 -5.10 20.19
N ILE A 189 5.61 -5.33 18.88
CA ILE A 189 4.45 -5.94 18.21
C ILE A 189 4.19 -7.33 18.80
N LEU A 190 5.23 -8.16 18.96
CA LEU A 190 5.06 -9.49 19.51
C LEU A 190 4.53 -9.44 20.94
N MET A 191 5.10 -8.56 21.80
CA MET A 191 4.59 -8.35 23.15
C MET A 191 3.12 -7.92 23.16
N GLN A 192 2.70 -7.05 22.25
CA GLN A 192 1.29 -6.66 22.11
C GLN A 192 0.39 -7.82 21.68
N LEU A 193 0.88 -8.70 20.79
CA LEU A 193 0.11 -9.85 20.31
C LEU A 193 -0.02 -10.99 21.33
N THR A 194 0.93 -11.13 22.24
CA THR A 194 1.02 -12.31 23.14
C THR A 194 0.89 -11.95 24.62
N GLY A 195 1.10 -10.69 25.00
CA GLY A 195 1.14 -10.24 26.38
C GLY A 195 2.41 -10.67 27.14
N VAL A 196 3.43 -11.19 26.46
CA VAL A 196 4.67 -11.64 27.09
C VAL A 196 5.63 -10.50 27.38
N GLU A 197 6.52 -10.73 28.34
CA GLU A 197 7.62 -9.83 28.66
C GLU A 197 8.69 -9.79 27.57
N GLU A 198 9.47 -8.71 27.56
CA GLU A 198 10.46 -8.43 26.51
C GLU A 198 11.49 -9.55 26.33
N ALA A 199 11.93 -10.18 27.42
CA ALA A 199 12.86 -11.31 27.38
C ALA A 199 12.28 -12.51 26.61
N GLU A 200 10.97 -12.78 26.78
CA GLU A 200 10.31 -13.86 26.07
C GLU A 200 10.10 -13.54 24.60
N ALA A 201 9.73 -12.30 24.29
CA ALA A 201 9.61 -11.84 22.92
C ALA A 201 10.93 -11.98 22.16
N ILE A 202 12.08 -11.70 22.80
CA ILE A 202 13.40 -11.95 22.21
C ILE A 202 13.61 -13.43 21.90
N ARG A 203 13.28 -14.33 22.84
CA ARG A 203 13.45 -15.78 22.62
C ARG A 203 12.59 -16.28 21.46
N LEU A 204 11.32 -15.90 21.41
CA LEU A 204 10.38 -16.27 20.35
C LEU A 204 10.81 -15.71 18.98
N LEU A 205 11.27 -14.45 18.93
CA LEU A 205 11.80 -13.86 17.69
C LEU A 205 13.07 -14.56 17.22
N ALA A 206 13.99 -14.90 18.14
CA ALA A 206 15.18 -15.65 17.77
C ALA A 206 14.85 -17.05 17.23
N ALA A 207 13.88 -17.74 17.85
CA ALA A 207 13.44 -19.07 17.42
C ALA A 207 12.64 -19.07 16.11
N SER A 208 12.22 -17.90 15.62
CA SER A 208 11.41 -17.74 14.40
C SER A 208 12.12 -16.96 13.29
N ASP A 209 13.45 -16.86 13.36
CA ASP A 209 14.27 -16.09 12.41
C ASP A 209 13.82 -14.62 12.27
N GLN A 210 13.41 -14.01 13.39
CA GLN A 210 12.88 -12.66 13.50
C GLN A 210 11.52 -12.43 12.80
N HIS A 211 10.79 -13.50 12.45
CA HIS A 211 9.44 -13.38 11.89
C HIS A 211 8.37 -13.28 12.97
N VAL A 212 7.82 -12.07 13.14
CA VAL A 212 6.78 -11.77 14.14
C VAL A 212 5.54 -12.68 14.01
N LYS A 213 5.06 -12.93 12.78
CA LYS A 213 3.89 -13.81 12.56
C LYS A 213 4.17 -15.24 13.02
N THR A 214 5.32 -15.79 12.65
CA THR A 214 5.75 -17.13 13.05
C THR A 214 5.86 -17.21 14.57
N ALA A 215 6.55 -16.24 15.21
CA ALA A 215 6.65 -16.16 16.67
C ALA A 215 5.28 -16.11 17.37
N ALA A 216 4.33 -15.34 16.83
CA ALA A 216 2.99 -15.23 17.38
C ALA A 216 2.22 -16.56 17.27
N VAL A 217 2.35 -17.28 16.15
CA VAL A 217 1.73 -18.61 15.97
C VAL A 217 2.37 -19.63 16.90
N MET A 218 3.71 -19.67 17.01
CA MET A 218 4.43 -20.54 17.94
C MET A 218 3.89 -20.38 19.37
N TYR A 219 3.71 -19.13 19.82
CA TYR A 219 3.18 -18.83 21.15
C TYR A 219 1.73 -19.27 21.32
N HIS A 220 0.82 -18.83 20.43
CA HIS A 220 -0.62 -19.06 20.60
C HIS A 220 -1.05 -20.50 20.31
N ARG A 221 -0.28 -21.24 19.51
CA ARG A 221 -0.58 -22.64 19.16
C ARG A 221 0.31 -23.65 19.88
N GLY A 222 1.37 -23.21 20.56
CA GLY A 222 2.30 -24.10 21.27
C GLY A 222 3.08 -25.02 20.33
N VAL A 223 3.47 -24.51 19.16
CA VAL A 223 4.15 -25.26 18.10
C VAL A 223 5.54 -24.68 17.81
N ASP A 224 6.40 -25.45 17.14
CA ASP A 224 7.69 -24.96 16.67
C ASP A 224 7.54 -24.05 15.44
N ALA A 225 8.67 -23.48 15.01
CA ALA A 225 8.71 -22.52 13.92
C ALA A 225 8.32 -23.13 12.56
N ASP A 226 8.65 -24.40 12.31
CA ASP A 226 8.37 -25.05 11.03
C ASP A 226 6.85 -25.28 10.90
N VAL A 227 6.24 -25.86 11.93
CA VAL A 227 4.77 -26.02 11.99
C VAL A 227 4.05 -24.67 11.96
N ALA A 228 4.58 -23.64 12.62
CA ALA A 228 4.02 -22.30 12.56
C ALA A 228 4.06 -21.70 11.14
N ARG A 229 5.15 -21.90 10.40
CA ARG A 229 5.28 -21.44 9.00
C ARG A 229 4.31 -22.21 8.09
N ASP A 230 4.14 -23.51 8.29
CA ASP A 230 3.20 -24.33 7.52
C ASP A 230 1.76 -23.88 7.73
N LEU A 231 1.34 -23.68 9.00
CA LEU A 231 0.01 -23.15 9.33
C LEU A 231 -0.26 -21.79 8.69
N LEU A 232 0.75 -20.91 8.65
CA LEU A 232 0.65 -19.62 7.97
C LEU A 232 0.51 -19.82 6.45
N ALA A 233 1.31 -20.68 5.83
CA ALA A 233 1.27 -20.93 4.39
C ALA A 233 -0.10 -21.48 3.94
N GLU A 234 -0.64 -22.46 4.66
CA GLU A 234 -1.97 -23.04 4.41
C GLU A 234 -3.10 -21.99 4.47
N ASN A 235 -2.90 -20.93 5.25
CA ASN A 235 -3.85 -19.85 5.45
C ASN A 235 -3.47 -18.56 4.72
N GLN A 236 -2.68 -18.65 3.64
CA GLN A 236 -2.27 -17.52 2.79
C GLN A 236 -1.59 -16.38 3.59
N GLY A 237 -0.87 -16.74 4.65
CA GLY A 237 -0.23 -15.83 5.58
C GLY A 237 -1.20 -15.09 6.50
N SER A 238 -2.49 -15.39 6.54
CA SER A 238 -3.42 -14.69 7.44
C SER A 238 -3.20 -15.10 8.90
N LEU A 239 -2.60 -14.20 9.70
CA LEU A 239 -2.42 -14.46 11.14
C LEU A 239 -3.79 -14.64 11.84
N ARG A 240 -4.80 -13.86 11.47
CA ARG A 240 -6.17 -13.99 12.00
C ARG A 240 -6.80 -15.35 11.72
N ALA A 241 -6.59 -15.91 10.54
CA ALA A 241 -7.08 -17.26 10.24
C ALA A 241 -6.41 -18.32 11.13
N VAL A 242 -5.13 -18.12 11.46
CA VAL A 242 -4.35 -19.08 12.26
C VAL A 242 -4.57 -18.93 13.76
N ILE A 243 -4.72 -17.73 14.33
CA ILE A 243 -4.81 -17.55 15.80
C ILE A 243 -6.12 -16.92 16.29
N GLY A 244 -7.06 -16.60 15.39
CA GLY A 244 -8.30 -15.88 15.73
C GLY A 244 -8.05 -14.40 16.05
N ASP A 245 -9.04 -13.72 16.62
CA ASP A 245 -8.90 -12.36 17.17
C ASP A 245 -8.48 -12.44 18.65
N VAL A 246 -7.25 -12.02 18.96
CA VAL A 246 -6.67 -12.05 20.30
C VAL A 246 -6.95 -10.77 21.11
N PHE A 247 -7.43 -9.72 20.43
CA PHE A 247 -7.75 -8.42 21.04
C PHE A 247 -9.20 -8.29 21.53
N SER A 248 -10.01 -9.35 21.42
CA SER A 248 -11.44 -9.28 21.76
C SER A 248 -11.70 -9.51 23.26
N LYS A 249 -11.31 -8.53 24.09
CA LYS A 249 -12.02 -8.15 25.32
C LYS A 249 -11.89 -6.63 25.48
N GLU A 250 -13.01 -5.93 25.34
CA GLU A 250 -13.20 -4.48 25.52
C GLU A 250 -12.70 -3.57 24.38
N THR A 251 -13.47 -3.52 23.29
CA THR A 251 -13.62 -2.25 22.58
C THR A 251 -15.06 -1.80 22.80
N PRO A 252 -15.32 -0.71 23.56
CA PRO A 252 -16.66 -0.15 23.57
C PRO A 252 -17.04 0.21 22.13
N PRO A 253 -18.31 0.10 21.73
CA PRO A 253 -18.73 0.51 20.40
C PRO A 253 -18.30 1.95 20.17
N LEU A 254 -17.84 2.25 18.94
CA LEU A 254 -17.68 3.61 18.45
C LEU A 254 -19.06 4.29 18.46
N ASN A 255 -19.50 4.73 19.63
CA ASN A 255 -20.54 5.72 19.74
C ASN A 255 -19.96 6.98 19.12
N LEU A 256 -20.51 7.37 17.97
CA LEU A 256 -20.41 8.72 17.43
C LEU A 256 -20.88 9.68 18.54
N LEU A 257 -19.94 10.14 19.37
CA LEU A 257 -20.21 11.15 20.39
C LEU A 257 -20.46 12.48 19.67
N PRO A 258 -21.54 13.20 20.01
CA PRO A 258 -21.82 14.51 19.45
C PRO A 258 -20.71 15.48 19.85
N MET A 259 -20.31 16.30 18.88
CA MET A 259 -19.39 17.42 19.03
C MET A 259 -19.79 18.34 20.19
N MET A 260 -19.26 18.14 21.39
CA MET A 260 -19.10 19.18 22.42
C MET A 260 -17.90 18.87 23.31
N GLY A 261 -17.16 19.92 23.66
CA GLY A 261 -15.80 19.87 24.21
C GLY A 261 -15.64 19.01 25.46
N GLY A 262 -14.52 18.29 25.49
CA GLY A 262 -14.07 17.47 26.60
C GLY A 262 -12.62 17.05 26.39
N ASP A 263 -11.86 17.15 27.46
CA ASP A 263 -10.43 16.91 27.62
C ASP A 263 -9.89 15.71 26.80
N PHE A 264 -8.90 15.95 25.94
CA PHE A 264 -8.19 14.87 25.26
C PHE A 264 -7.26 14.23 26.29
N GLY A 265 -7.65 13.09 26.84
CA GLY A 265 -6.73 12.18 27.54
C GLY A 265 -5.48 11.91 26.66
N PRO A 266 -4.34 11.51 27.25
CA PRO A 266 -3.06 11.53 26.55
C PRO A 266 -3.15 10.74 25.25
N LEU A 267 -3.06 11.46 24.14
CA LEU A 267 -2.90 10.89 22.81
C LEU A 267 -1.71 9.93 22.89
N GLN A 268 -1.97 8.62 22.83
CA GLN A 268 -0.91 7.67 22.58
C GLN A 268 -0.23 8.13 21.29
N ASN A 269 1.06 8.46 21.37
CA ASN A 269 1.83 8.94 20.24
C ASN A 269 1.84 7.87 19.14
N VAL A 270 0.90 7.99 18.19
CA VAL A 270 0.77 7.09 17.03
C VAL A 270 2.00 7.19 16.12
N CYS A 271 2.71 8.34 16.16
CA CYS A 271 3.95 8.56 15.43
C CYS A 271 5.22 8.07 16.15
N SER A 272 5.15 7.57 17.39
CA SER A 272 6.30 7.00 18.11
C SER A 272 6.24 5.47 18.18
N LEU A 273 5.96 4.83 17.05
CA LEU A 273 6.03 3.38 16.87
C LEU A 273 7.18 2.97 15.93
#